data_AF-A0A9P1MRA1-F1
#
_entry.id   AF-A0A9P1MRA1-F1
#
_cell.length_a   1.000
_cell.length_b   1.000
_cell.length_c   1.000
_cell.angle_alpha   90.00
_cell.angle_beta   90.00
_cell.angle_gamma   90.00
#
_symmetry.space_group_name_H-M   'P 1'
#
loop_
_entity.id
_entity.type
_entity.pdbx_description
1 polymer ?
#
loop_
_entity_poly.entity_id
_entity_poly.type
_entity_poly.pdbx_seq_one_letter_code
_entity_poly.pdbx_strand_id
1 'polypeptide(L)'
;MGYKDAGEIPQDDLEARRFALSTHSTVELTHNWGTEYNAEFSYHNGNSDPRGFGHIGVVVPDVYKACERFESLGVRFIKRPDDGSMKGLAFIQDPDGYWIEIFNPSNIC
;
A
#
# COMPACT_ATOMS: atom_id res chain seq x y z
N MET A 1 19.02 5.00 1.85
CA MET A 1 17.80 5.05 1.03
C MET A 1 16.68 5.67 1.85
N GLY A 2 15.78 6.42 1.22
CA GLY A 2 14.66 7.11 1.88
C GLY A 2 15.01 8.37 2.68
N TYR A 3 16.18 8.44 3.32
CA TYR A 3 16.63 9.65 4.02
C TYR A 3 16.88 10.81 3.06
N LYS A 4 16.33 11.98 3.41
CA LYS A 4 16.46 13.26 2.71
C LYS A 4 16.93 14.30 3.72
N ASP A 5 17.89 15.13 3.33
CA ASP A 5 18.33 16.22 4.21
C ASP A 5 17.18 17.19 4.45
N ALA A 6 17.07 17.72 5.67
CA ALA A 6 15.95 18.60 6.05
C ALA A 6 15.85 19.85 5.16
N GLY A 7 16.96 20.31 4.59
CA GLY A 7 17.00 21.43 3.65
C GLY A 7 16.46 21.12 2.25
N GLU A 8 16.31 19.85 1.88
CA GLU A 8 15.69 19.43 0.61
C GLU A 8 14.16 19.40 0.66
N ILE A 9 13.59 19.35 1.88
CA ILE A 9 12.15 19.22 2.07
C ILE A 9 11.48 20.59 1.83
N PRO A 10 10.56 20.71 0.87
CA PRO A 10 9.81 21.94 0.65
C PRO A 10 9.07 22.40 1.92
N GLN A 11 9.02 23.71 2.14
CA GLN A 11 8.30 24.29 3.28
C GLN A 11 6.79 24.44 3.01
N ASP A 12 6.40 24.45 1.74
CA ASP A 12 4.98 24.42 1.36
C ASP A 12 4.39 23.03 1.59
N ASP A 13 3.24 22.97 2.25
CA ASP A 13 2.61 21.72 2.65
C ASP A 13 2.27 20.79 1.47
N LEU A 14 1.80 21.35 0.35
CA LEU A 14 1.41 20.55 -0.82
C LEU A 14 2.67 19.97 -1.48
N GLU A 15 3.70 20.80 -1.65
CA GLU A 15 4.96 20.37 -2.21
C GLU A 15 5.71 19.38 -1.30
N ALA A 16 5.61 19.53 0.03
CA ALA A 16 6.16 18.57 0.99
C ALA A 16 5.49 17.19 0.86
N ARG A 17 4.16 17.13 0.69
CA ARG A 17 3.43 15.87 0.47
C ARG A 17 3.82 15.22 -0.85
N ARG A 18 3.91 16.00 -1.93
CA ARG A 18 4.38 15.51 -3.24
C ARG A 18 5.80 14.97 -3.16
N PHE A 19 6.68 15.70 -2.48
CA PHE A 19 8.06 15.29 -2.25
C PHE A 19 8.12 13.95 -1.52
N ALA A 20 7.37 13.78 -0.43
CA ALA A 20 7.31 12.53 0.32
C ALA A 20 6.82 11.36 -0.56
N LEU A 21 5.75 11.56 -1.33
CA LEU A 21 5.18 10.53 -2.21
C LEU A 21 6.06 10.19 -3.43
N SER A 22 6.94 11.10 -3.82
CA SER A 22 7.91 10.88 -4.91
C SER A 22 9.23 10.25 -4.45
N THR A 23 9.45 10.16 -3.13
CA THR A 23 10.72 9.68 -2.59
C THR A 23 10.83 8.17 -2.75
N HIS A 24 11.97 7.71 -3.29
CA HIS A 24 12.24 6.29 -3.40
C HIS A 24 12.24 5.61 -2.03
N SER A 25 11.57 4.46 -1.96
CA SER A 25 11.44 3.66 -0.75
C SER A 25 11.73 2.20 -1.04
N THR A 26 11.94 1.42 0.02
CA THR A 26 12.13 -0.02 -0.03
C THR A 26 11.14 -0.72 0.88
N VAL A 27 10.72 -1.90 0.45
CA VAL A 27 10.00 -2.85 1.30
C VAL A 27 10.94 -4.00 1.59
N GLU A 28 11.31 -4.16 2.86
CA GLU A 28 12.10 -5.31 3.32
C GLU A 28 11.14 -6.44 3.71
N LEU A 29 11.29 -7.60 3.07
CA LEU A 29 10.49 -8.78 3.35
C LEU A 29 11.36 -9.80 4.09
N THR A 30 11.01 -10.07 5.35
CA THR A 30 11.77 -10.99 6.20
C THR A 30 11.26 -12.41 6.05
N HIS A 31 12.10 -13.31 5.56
CA HIS A 31 11.81 -14.75 5.48
C HIS A 31 12.42 -15.48 6.67
N ASN A 32 11.58 -15.93 7.60
CA ASN A 32 11.98 -16.88 8.64
C ASN A 32 11.93 -18.29 8.05
N TRP A 33 13.05 -19.00 8.02
CA TRP A 33 13.14 -20.30 7.36
C TRP A 33 12.17 -21.33 7.94
N GLY A 34 11.49 -22.07 7.06
CA GLY A 34 10.61 -23.17 7.43
C GLY A 34 9.14 -22.79 7.59
N THR A 35 8.81 -21.49 7.60
CA THR A 35 7.40 -21.05 7.66
C THR A 35 6.62 -21.49 6.43
N GLU A 36 7.28 -21.60 5.26
CA GLU A 36 6.67 -22.07 4.02
C GLU A 36 6.18 -23.53 4.04
N TYR A 37 6.67 -24.33 5.00
CA TYR A 37 6.27 -25.73 5.17
C TYR A 37 5.31 -25.95 6.35
N ASN A 38 4.98 -24.91 7.11
CA ASN A 38 4.09 -25.00 8.25
C ASN A 38 2.69 -24.47 7.88
N ALA A 39 1.77 -25.38 7.56
CA ALA A 39 0.41 -25.02 7.15
C ALA A 39 -0.41 -24.30 8.24
N GLU A 40 -0.04 -24.44 9.52
CA GLU A 40 -0.70 -23.77 10.65
C GLU A 40 -0.11 -22.37 10.93
N PHE A 41 1.00 -22.01 10.29
CA PHE A 41 1.65 -20.73 10.50
C PHE A 41 1.06 -19.64 9.60
N SER A 42 0.83 -18.47 10.18
CA SER A 42 0.47 -17.25 9.45
C SER A 42 0.95 -16.01 10.20
N TYR A 43 1.29 -14.96 9.45
CA TYR A 43 1.53 -13.64 10.04
C TYR A 43 0.20 -12.91 10.27
N HIS A 44 0.19 -12.00 11.25
CA HIS A 44 -0.95 -11.13 11.51
C HIS A 44 -0.79 -9.81 10.74
N ASN A 45 -1.81 -9.43 9.96
CA ASN A 45 -1.75 -8.24 9.12
C ASN A 45 -2.00 -6.91 9.85
N GLY A 46 -2.40 -6.95 11.13
CA GLY A 46 -2.60 -5.76 11.97
C GLY A 46 -3.96 -5.05 11.83
N ASN A 47 -4.83 -5.48 10.92
CA ASN A 47 -6.14 -4.87 10.69
C ASN A 47 -7.29 -5.48 11.53
N SER A 48 -7.00 -6.55 12.27
CA SER A 48 -7.85 -7.11 13.34
C SER A 48 -7.18 -6.95 14.71
N ASP A 49 -7.90 -7.22 15.80
CA ASP A 49 -7.33 -7.12 17.15
C ASP A 49 -6.32 -8.27 17.39
N PRO A 50 -5.12 -8.00 17.95
CA PRO A 50 -4.60 -6.70 18.36
C PRO A 50 -4.13 -5.85 17.16
N ARG A 51 -4.66 -4.63 17.06
CA ARG A 51 -4.35 -3.71 15.94
C ARG A 51 -2.99 -3.03 16.10
N GLY A 52 -2.39 -2.65 14.99
CA GLY A 52 -1.11 -1.94 14.94
C GLY A 52 -0.80 -1.41 13.55
N PHE A 53 0.04 -2.13 12.80
CA PHE A 53 0.26 -1.86 11.38
C PHE A 53 -1.06 -1.93 10.60
N GLY A 54 -1.23 -1.05 9.59
CA GLY A 54 -2.40 -1.02 8.73
C GLY A 54 -2.11 -1.54 7.33
N HIS A 55 -1.33 -0.78 6.56
CA HIS A 55 -1.04 -1.09 5.16
C HIS A 55 0.21 -0.33 4.68
N ILE A 56 0.74 -0.76 3.54
CA ILE A 56 1.59 0.06 2.68
C ILE A 56 0.76 0.68 1.56
N GLY A 57 1.26 1.73 0.92
CA GLY A 57 0.58 2.41 -0.18
C GLY A 57 1.43 2.44 -1.45
N VAL A 58 0.78 2.23 -2.59
CA VAL A 58 1.40 2.32 -3.92
C VAL A 58 0.68 3.39 -4.74
N VAL A 59 1.45 4.42 -5.11
CA VAL A 59 0.98 5.46 -6.02
C VAL A 59 0.94 4.94 -7.44
N VAL A 60 -0.20 5.09 -8.11
CA VAL A 60 -0.40 4.72 -9.50
C VAL A 60 -0.98 5.89 -10.31
N PRO A 61 -0.69 5.98 -11.62
CA PRO A 61 -1.25 7.05 -12.46
C PRO A 61 -2.76 6.90 -12.68
N ASP A 62 -3.29 5.68 -12.68
CA ASP A 62 -4.71 5.40 -12.91
C ASP A 62 -5.13 4.20 -12.04
N VAL A 63 -5.94 4.47 -11.01
CA VAL A 63 -6.39 3.47 -10.04
C VAL A 63 -7.30 2.43 -10.70
N TYR A 64 -8.16 2.84 -11.64
CA TYR A 64 -9.10 1.92 -12.29
C TYR A 64 -8.38 0.96 -13.22
N LYS A 65 -7.46 1.46 -14.06
CA LYS A 65 -6.64 0.59 -14.93
C LYS A 65 -5.73 -0.35 -14.14
N ALA A 66 -5.16 0.14 -13.04
CA ALA A 66 -4.37 -0.73 -12.14
C ALA A 66 -5.24 -1.85 -11.57
N CYS A 67 -6.44 -1.52 -11.09
CA CYS A 67 -7.37 -2.50 -10.52
C CYS A 67 -7.91 -3.49 -11.55
N GLU A 68 -8.21 -3.05 -12.78
CA GLU A 68 -8.60 -3.94 -13.88
C GLU A 68 -7.50 -4.98 -14.16
N ARG A 69 -6.24 -4.54 -14.22
CA ARG A 69 -5.10 -5.45 -14.34
C ARG A 69 -5.02 -6.41 -13.16
N PHE A 70 -5.15 -5.93 -11.93
CA PHE A 70 -5.12 -6.77 -10.73
C PHE A 70 -6.23 -7.83 -10.74
N GLU A 71 -7.44 -7.47 -11.15
CA GLU A 71 -8.56 -8.39 -11.29
C GLU A 71 -8.28 -9.46 -12.36
N SER A 72 -7.75 -9.08 -13.52
CA SER A 72 -7.36 -10.05 -14.57
C SER A 72 -6.28 -11.04 -14.12
N LEU A 73 -5.49 -10.67 -13.12
CA LEU A 73 -4.45 -11.50 -12.51
C LEU A 73 -4.94 -12.29 -11.28
N GLY A 74 -6.22 -12.18 -10.91
CA GLY A 74 -6.80 -12.89 -9.77
C GLY A 74 -6.37 -12.35 -8.41
N VAL A 75 -5.95 -11.09 -8.32
CA VAL A 75 -5.56 -10.45 -7.05
C VAL A 75 -6.78 -10.30 -6.14
N ARG A 76 -6.59 -10.54 -4.85
CA ARG A 76 -7.63 -10.38 -3.82
C ARG A 76 -7.84 -8.91 -3.48
N PHE A 77 -9.09 -8.47 -3.47
CA PHE A 77 -9.48 -7.12 -3.07
C PHE A 77 -10.13 -7.12 -1.68
N ILE A 78 -9.73 -6.16 -0.85
CA ILE A 78 -10.47 -5.77 0.36
C ILE A 78 -11.54 -4.74 0.02
N LYS A 79 -11.20 -3.79 -0.87
CA LYS A 79 -12.07 -2.70 -1.30
C LYS A 79 -11.75 -2.36 -2.75
N ARG A 80 -12.76 -2.37 -3.63
CA ARG A 80 -12.61 -1.92 -5.03
C ARG A 80 -12.65 -0.39 -5.12
N PRO A 81 -12.19 0.20 -6.25
CA PRO A 81 -12.18 1.66 -6.44
C PRO A 81 -13.53 2.32 -6.19
N ASP A 82 -14.61 1.62 -6.54
CA ASP A 82 -15.99 2.10 -6.41
C ASP A 82 -16.73 1.58 -5.18
N ASP A 83 -16.08 0.84 -4.29
CA ASP A 83 -16.73 0.39 -3.06
C ASP A 83 -16.73 1.51 -2.00
N GLY A 84 -17.83 1.63 -1.26
CA GLY A 84 -17.97 2.60 -0.17
C GLY A 84 -18.14 4.06 -0.63
N SER A 85 -17.92 4.99 0.30
CA SER A 85 -18.11 6.43 0.09
C SER A 85 -16.95 7.09 -0.66
N MET A 86 -15.72 6.65 -0.42
CA MET A 86 -14.51 7.18 -1.06
C MET A 86 -14.24 6.45 -2.38
N LYS A 87 -14.51 7.14 -3.49
CA LYS A 87 -14.27 6.65 -4.86
C LYS A 87 -12.84 6.91 -5.31
N GLY A 88 -12.35 6.11 -6.25
CA GLY A 88 -11.01 6.28 -6.82
C GLY A 88 -9.88 5.80 -5.89
N LEU A 89 -10.20 4.96 -4.92
CA LEU A 89 -9.27 4.36 -3.96
C LEU A 89 -9.56 2.88 -3.77
N ALA A 90 -8.55 2.02 -3.81
CA ALA A 90 -8.69 0.58 -3.62
C ALA A 90 -7.72 0.02 -2.57
N PHE A 91 -8.08 -1.14 -2.01
CA PHE A 91 -7.21 -1.96 -1.17
C PHE A 91 -7.16 -3.38 -1.73
N ILE A 92 -5.95 -3.87 -1.96
CA ILE A 92 -5.67 -5.27 -2.34
C ILE A 92 -4.97 -6.00 -1.19
N GLN A 93 -4.86 -7.33 -1.29
CA GLN A 93 -4.07 -8.14 -0.37
C GLN A 93 -2.91 -8.84 -1.08
N ASP A 94 -1.79 -8.95 -0.38
CA ASP A 94 -0.68 -9.81 -0.74
C ASP A 94 -0.94 -11.29 -0.32
N PRO A 95 0.00 -12.22 -0.56
CA PRO A 95 -0.14 -13.61 -0.15
C PRO A 95 -0.33 -13.82 1.36
N ASP A 96 0.39 -13.06 2.19
CA ASP A 96 0.32 -13.09 3.67
C ASP A 96 -0.92 -12.38 4.24
N GLY A 97 -1.68 -11.67 3.38
CA GLY A 97 -2.91 -10.99 3.73
C GLY A 97 -2.71 -9.55 4.21
N TYR A 98 -1.52 -8.98 4.09
CA TYR A 98 -1.25 -7.56 4.31
C TYR A 98 -2.00 -6.70 3.30
N TRP A 99 -2.52 -5.58 3.77
CA TRP A 99 -3.28 -4.65 2.95
C TRP A 99 -2.33 -3.73 2.20
N ILE A 100 -2.63 -3.49 0.92
CA ILE A 100 -1.90 -2.56 0.06
C ILE A 100 -2.91 -1.57 -0.53
N GLU A 101 -2.74 -0.30 -0.19
CA GLU A 101 -3.52 0.80 -0.71
C GLU A 101 -3.07 1.18 -2.12
N ILE A 102 -4.02 1.32 -3.04
CA ILE A 102 -3.78 1.72 -4.43
C ILE A 102 -4.47 3.06 -4.66
N PHE A 103 -3.67 4.09 -4.93
CA PHE A 103 -4.17 5.45 -5.01
C PHE A 103 -3.43 6.34 -6.00
N ASN A 104 -4.09 7.43 -6.41
CA ASN A 104 -3.46 8.51 -7.15
C ASN A 104 -3.53 9.79 -6.29
N PRO A 105 -2.38 10.40 -5.93
CA PRO A 105 -2.35 11.63 -5.14
C PRO A 105 -3.18 12.76 -5.72
N SER A 106 -3.26 12.90 -7.05
CA SER A 106 -4.06 13.96 -7.70
C SER A 106 -5.56 13.80 -7.50
N ASN A 107 -6.03 12.62 -7.10
CA ASN A 107 -7.44 12.35 -6.85
C ASN A 107 -7.82 12.45 -5.36
N ILE A 108 -6.83 12.60 -4.47
CA ILE A 108 -7.00 12.48 -3.01
C ILE A 108 -6.41 13.68 -2.25
N CYS A 109 -5.40 14.34 -2.79
CA CYS A 109 -4.71 15.50 -2.20
C CYS A 109 -5.02 16.80 -2.94
#